data_AF-A0A1H1LJC3-F1
#
_entry.id   AF-A0A1H1LJC3-F1
#
_cell.length_a   1.000
_cell.length_b   1.000
_cell.length_c   1.000
_cell.angle_alpha   90.00
_cell.angle_beta   90.00
_cell.angle_gamma   90.00
#
_symmetry.space_group_name_H-M   'P 1'
#
loop_
_entity.id
_entity.type
_entity.pdbx_description
1 polymer ?
#
loop_
_entity_poly.entity_id
_entity_poly.type
_entity_poly.pdbx_seq_one_letter_code
_entity_poly.pdbx_strand_id
1 'polypeptide(L)'
;MSRSPGARRLTAALVGLGTAVGLLALAPAPASAATVQRASCVDGGGVRWDVQVTWGAPYTSGTTTKVALDRAGWTTSTSGPLPTDSRVRTYDGDGERLQDLLWSGSFDYQDGAASRARNPVNPPSAPGRAKVVVSLGVDGDGFGSCSVTLKQPAATTASAADRYESDVIAATNPERTSRGLAALTAQSCLDSYAERQARAMAAEERMYHQELRPVLEACDLRTVGENVAYGYPSGAAVTEAWMDSPGHRANILNAQFRLIGVGAAQSSDGVWYSAQVFGTLA
;
A
#
# COMPACT_ATOMS: atom_id res chain seq x y z
N MET A 1 51.80 67.09 2.85
CA MET A 1 52.80 66.06 2.54
C MET A 1 52.26 64.70 2.97
N SER A 2 52.35 63.73 2.06
CA SER A 2 51.80 62.37 2.06
C SER A 2 51.88 61.59 3.37
N ARG A 3 50.80 60.90 3.75
CA ARG A 3 50.85 59.60 4.46
C ARG A 3 49.70 58.69 4.03
N SER A 4 50.06 57.49 3.58
CA SER A 4 49.21 56.32 3.31
C SER A 4 49.27 55.35 4.53
N PRO A 5 48.53 54.22 4.59
CA PRO A 5 47.53 53.96 5.63
C PRO A 5 47.88 52.78 6.56
N GLY A 6 47.13 52.63 7.67
CA GLY A 6 47.25 51.52 8.61
C GLY A 6 45.90 50.86 8.91
N ALA A 7 45.84 49.55 8.71
CA ALA A 7 44.68 48.67 8.76
C ALA A 7 43.94 48.62 10.11
N ARG A 8 42.61 48.47 10.08
CA ARG A 8 41.79 48.07 11.23
C ARG A 8 41.21 46.67 11.02
N ARG A 9 41.50 45.80 11.99
CA ARG A 9 40.91 44.47 12.17
C ARG A 9 39.43 44.62 12.61
N LEU A 10 38.55 43.79 12.06
CA LEU A 10 37.18 43.60 12.55
C LEU A 10 37.05 42.16 13.07
N THR A 11 36.60 42.09 14.31
CA THR A 11 36.41 40.89 15.13
C THR A 11 35.17 40.13 14.69
N ALA A 12 35.29 38.81 14.51
CA ALA A 12 34.17 37.92 14.22
C ALA A 12 33.36 37.63 15.50
N ALA A 13 32.04 37.79 15.44
CA ALA A 13 31.11 37.31 16.45
C ALA A 13 30.63 35.89 16.08
N LEU A 14 30.89 34.91 16.95
CA LEU A 14 30.29 33.58 16.87
C LEU A 14 28.85 33.64 17.42
N VAL A 15 27.88 33.25 16.61
CA VAL A 15 26.52 32.89 17.06
C VAL A 15 26.39 31.38 16.91
N GLY A 16 26.22 30.69 18.04
CA GLY A 16 26.05 29.24 18.10
C GLY A 16 24.68 28.82 17.59
N LEU A 17 24.66 27.98 16.55
CA LEU A 17 23.47 27.27 16.07
C LEU A 17 23.32 25.96 16.86
N GLY A 18 22.31 25.90 17.72
CA GLY A 18 21.86 24.65 18.33
C GLY A 18 21.09 23.82 17.31
N THR A 19 21.61 22.65 16.95
CA THR A 19 20.93 21.67 16.12
C THR A 19 19.86 20.94 16.93
N ALA A 20 18.59 21.31 16.75
CA ALA A 20 17.46 20.49 17.19
C ALA A 20 17.18 19.44 16.11
N VAL A 21 17.53 18.18 16.39
CA VAL A 21 17.17 17.03 15.56
C VAL A 21 15.71 16.69 15.88
N GLY A 22 14.78 17.21 15.08
CA GLY A 22 13.38 16.81 15.13
C GLY A 22 13.20 15.44 14.49
N LEU A 23 12.84 14.42 15.28
CA LEU A 23 12.36 13.15 14.75
C LEU A 23 11.06 13.39 13.98
N LEU A 24 11.13 13.30 12.65
CA LEU A 24 9.97 13.35 11.77
C LEU A 24 9.24 12.01 11.86
N ALA A 25 8.05 12.01 12.47
CA ALA A 25 7.16 10.87 12.43
C ALA A 25 6.56 10.75 11.03
N LEU A 26 7.01 9.76 10.25
CA LEU A 26 6.41 9.36 8.98
C LEU A 26 4.95 8.95 9.23
N ALA A 27 3.99 9.62 8.58
CA ALA A 27 2.62 9.14 8.52
C ALA A 27 2.59 7.81 7.74
N PRO A 28 1.82 6.80 8.19
CA PRO A 28 1.81 5.50 7.54
C PRO A 28 1.20 5.61 6.13
N ALA A 29 1.89 5.03 5.15
CA ALA A 29 1.34 4.76 3.81
C ALA A 29 -0.01 4.03 3.92
N PRO A 30 -0.94 4.17 2.94
CA PRO A 30 -2.19 3.45 2.96
C PRO A 30 -1.91 1.95 3.09
N ALA A 31 -2.41 1.35 4.17
CA ALA A 31 -2.21 -0.06 4.46
C ALA A 31 -2.77 -0.88 3.31
N SER A 32 -1.92 -1.64 2.63
CA SER A 32 -2.36 -2.66 1.67
C SER A 32 -3.40 -3.55 2.37
N ALA A 33 -4.58 -3.69 1.76
CA ALA A 33 -5.74 -4.29 2.42
C ALA A 33 -5.49 -5.76 2.79
N ALA A 34 -6.13 -6.21 3.87
CA ALA A 34 -6.13 -7.63 4.26
C ALA A 34 -6.61 -8.52 3.10
N THR A 35 -5.91 -9.63 2.86
CA THR A 35 -6.23 -10.57 1.79
C THR A 35 -7.03 -11.74 2.35
N VAL A 36 -8.22 -11.98 1.80
CA VAL A 36 -9.07 -13.13 2.16
C VAL A 36 -8.95 -14.21 1.10
N GLN A 37 -8.49 -15.40 1.49
CA GLN A 37 -8.49 -16.58 0.64
C GLN A 37 -9.59 -17.54 1.07
N ARG A 38 -10.25 -18.17 0.10
CA ARG A 38 -11.28 -19.18 0.32
C ARG A 38 -10.94 -20.46 -0.40
N ALA A 39 -11.26 -21.59 0.22
CA ALA A 39 -11.13 -22.92 -0.35
C ALA A 39 -12.25 -23.80 0.21
N SER A 40 -12.54 -24.92 -0.45
CA SER A 40 -13.47 -25.91 0.10
C SER A 40 -12.92 -27.32 -0.06
N CYS A 41 -13.30 -28.23 0.83
CA CYS A 41 -13.03 -29.66 0.70
C CYS A 41 -14.22 -30.49 1.18
N VAL A 42 -14.30 -31.74 0.77
CA VAL A 42 -15.33 -32.69 1.20
C VAL A 42 -14.63 -33.81 1.97
N ASP A 43 -15.09 -34.10 3.19
CA ASP A 43 -14.54 -35.20 3.99
C ASP A 43 -15.05 -36.58 3.52
N GLY A 44 -14.51 -37.64 4.11
CA GLY A 44 -14.88 -39.00 3.73
C GLY A 44 -16.35 -39.35 4.01
N GLY A 45 -17.01 -38.60 4.89
CA GLY A 45 -18.43 -38.74 5.22
C GLY A 45 -19.34 -37.94 4.28
N GLY A 46 -18.76 -37.16 3.37
CA GLY A 46 -19.48 -36.36 2.37
C GLY A 46 -19.84 -34.94 2.82
N VAL A 47 -19.38 -34.49 3.99
CA VAL A 47 -19.62 -33.12 4.46
C VAL A 47 -18.71 -32.15 3.70
N ARG A 48 -19.31 -31.13 3.08
CA ARG A 48 -18.58 -30.06 2.38
C ARG A 48 -18.23 -28.94 3.35
N TRP A 49 -16.94 -28.73 3.53
CA TRP A 49 -16.37 -27.67 4.36
C TRP A 49 -15.93 -26.49 3.50
N ASP A 50 -16.38 -25.29 3.84
CA ASP A 50 -15.93 -24.03 3.28
C ASP A 50 -14.95 -23.36 4.26
N VAL A 51 -13.72 -23.11 3.81
CA VAL A 51 -12.62 -22.57 4.60
C VAL A 51 -12.28 -21.16 4.15
N GLN A 52 -12.05 -20.27 5.10
CA GLN A 52 -11.61 -18.90 4.87
C GLN A 52 -10.37 -18.60 5.71
N VAL A 53 -9.29 -18.17 5.06
CA VAL A 53 -8.09 -17.64 5.73
C VAL A 53 -7.99 -16.15 5.43
N THR A 54 -7.85 -15.35 6.48
CA THR A 54 -7.63 -13.90 6.40
C THR A 54 -6.18 -13.62 6.73
N TRP A 55 -5.48 -13.07 5.75
CA TRP A 55 -4.13 -12.56 5.89
C TRP A 55 -4.22 -11.05 6.09
N GLY A 56 -3.57 -10.52 7.11
CA GLY A 56 -3.57 -9.09 7.40
C GLY A 56 -2.82 -8.28 6.35
N ALA A 57 -2.86 -6.97 6.53
CA ALA A 57 -2.07 -6.05 5.72
C ALA A 57 -0.57 -6.40 5.80
N PRO A 58 0.19 -6.28 4.69
CA PRO A 58 1.63 -6.24 4.75
C PRO A 58 2.11 -5.20 5.76
N TYR A 59 3.02 -5.58 6.65
CA TYR A 59 3.65 -4.70 7.62
C TYR A 59 5.16 -4.89 7.61
N THR A 60 5.92 -3.83 7.87
CA THR A 60 7.38 -3.92 7.91
C THR A 60 7.87 -4.06 9.35
N SER A 61 8.74 -5.05 9.58
CA SER A 61 9.40 -5.28 10.87
C SER A 61 10.90 -5.42 10.61
N GLY A 62 11.68 -4.41 11.02
CA GLY A 62 13.08 -4.26 10.58
C GLY A 62 13.15 -3.96 9.08
N THR A 63 13.96 -4.71 8.33
CA THR A 63 14.09 -4.60 6.86
C THR A 63 13.17 -5.53 6.09
N THR A 64 12.34 -6.32 6.77
CA THR A 64 11.52 -7.37 6.16
C THR A 64 10.05 -6.96 6.19
N THR A 65 9.44 -6.82 5.02
CA THR A 65 7.98 -6.83 4.89
C THR A 65 7.48 -8.21 5.30
N LYS A 66 6.38 -8.28 6.04
CA LYS A 66 5.71 -9.48 6.57
C LYS A 66 4.21 -9.36 6.29
N VAL A 67 3.48 -10.47 6.29
CA VAL A 67 2.01 -10.47 6.19
C VAL A 67 1.47 -11.26 7.39
N ALA A 68 0.58 -10.66 8.17
CA ALA A 68 -0.02 -11.31 9.33
C ALA A 68 -1.03 -12.39 8.89
N LEU A 69 -1.26 -13.37 9.75
CA LEU A 69 -2.28 -14.40 9.62
C LEU A 69 -3.36 -14.13 10.67
N ASP A 70 -4.34 -13.32 10.31
CA ASP A 70 -5.31 -12.77 11.27
C ASP A 70 -6.37 -13.79 11.68
N ARG A 71 -6.73 -14.72 10.78
CA ARG A 71 -7.80 -15.70 11.02
C ARG A 71 -7.71 -16.90 10.10
N ALA A 72 -7.96 -18.09 10.63
CA ALA A 72 -8.29 -19.29 9.86
C ALA A 72 -9.65 -19.82 10.34
N GLY A 73 -10.68 -19.74 9.50
CA GLY A 73 -12.06 -20.11 9.84
C GLY A 73 -12.70 -21.06 8.83
N TRP A 74 -13.80 -21.66 9.24
CA TRP A 74 -14.53 -22.64 8.44
C TRP A 74 -16.02 -22.71 8.80
N THR A 75 -16.81 -23.19 7.84
CA THR A 75 -18.24 -23.49 7.99
C THR A 75 -18.65 -24.66 7.10
N THR A 76 -19.89 -25.15 7.25
CA THR A 76 -20.53 -26.18 6.43
C THR A 76 -22.04 -25.94 6.38
N SER A 77 -22.69 -26.37 5.30
CA SER A 77 -24.15 -26.27 5.11
C SER A 77 -24.94 -27.39 5.83
N THR A 78 -24.44 -27.86 6.96
CA THR A 78 -25.12 -28.86 7.79
C THR A 78 -25.99 -28.15 8.81
N SER A 79 -27.22 -28.64 9.01
CA SER A 79 -28.14 -28.10 10.01
C SER A 79 -28.02 -28.85 11.33
N GLY A 80 -28.02 -28.10 12.43
CA GLY A 80 -27.92 -28.63 13.79
C GLY A 80 -26.48 -28.94 14.24
N PRO A 81 -26.31 -29.38 15.49
CA PRO A 81 -24.98 -29.63 16.06
C PRO A 81 -24.25 -30.76 15.35
N LEU A 82 -23.07 -30.46 14.79
CA LEU A 82 -22.20 -31.41 14.10
C LEU A 82 -20.93 -31.67 14.94
N PRO A 83 -20.68 -32.91 15.39
CA PRO A 83 -19.37 -33.30 15.95
C PRO A 83 -18.28 -33.04 14.92
N THR A 84 -17.30 -32.22 15.24
CA THR A 84 -16.27 -31.78 14.30
C THR A 84 -14.88 -31.93 14.92
N ASP A 85 -14.00 -32.59 14.19
CA ASP A 85 -12.56 -32.50 14.38
C ASP A 85 -11.96 -31.43 13.47
N SER A 86 -11.22 -30.51 14.06
CA SER A 86 -10.52 -29.44 13.36
C SER A 86 -9.06 -29.38 13.75
N ARG A 87 -8.19 -29.23 12.74
CA ARG A 87 -6.76 -29.06 12.94
C ARG A 87 -6.22 -27.98 12.02
N VAL A 88 -5.66 -26.92 12.58
CA VAL A 88 -5.00 -25.83 11.84
C VAL A 88 -3.50 -25.91 12.07
N ARG A 89 -2.74 -26.18 11.02
CA ARG A 89 -1.27 -26.23 11.05
C ARG A 89 -0.71 -25.07 10.25
N THR A 90 0.23 -24.33 10.84
CA THR A 90 0.96 -23.27 10.15
C THR A 90 2.40 -23.70 9.94
N TYR A 91 2.95 -23.30 8.80
CA TYR A 91 4.32 -23.61 8.41
C TYR A 91 5.01 -22.34 7.92
N ASP A 92 6.30 -22.22 8.18
CA ASP A 92 7.11 -21.14 7.65
C ASP A 92 7.56 -21.38 6.20
N GLY A 93 8.46 -20.53 5.74
CA GLY A 93 9.00 -20.54 4.39
C GLY A 93 9.97 -21.66 4.06
N ASP A 94 10.50 -22.34 5.06
CA ASP A 94 11.43 -23.47 4.91
C ASP A 94 10.71 -24.81 5.15
N GLY A 95 9.43 -24.75 5.49
CA GLY A 95 8.55 -25.89 5.68
C GLY A 95 8.52 -26.40 7.12
N GLU A 96 9.14 -25.69 8.07
CA GLU A 96 9.07 -26.00 9.48
C GLU A 96 7.66 -25.68 10.00
N ARG A 97 7.12 -26.57 10.84
CA ARG A 97 5.79 -26.38 11.43
C ARG A 97 5.89 -25.44 12.62
N LEU A 98 5.26 -24.28 12.50
CA LEU A 98 5.24 -23.24 13.52
C LEU A 98 4.21 -23.49 14.61
N GLN A 99 3.04 -23.98 14.23
CA GLN A 99 1.93 -24.21 15.15
C GLN A 99 1.06 -25.37 14.68
N ASP A 100 0.44 -26.04 15.65
CA ASP A 100 -0.57 -27.08 15.43
C ASP A 100 -1.72 -26.88 16.43
N LEU A 101 -2.86 -26.43 15.94
CA LEU A 101 -4.04 -26.12 16.74
C LEU A 101 -5.11 -27.19 16.50
N LEU A 102 -5.30 -28.06 17.49
CA LEU A 102 -6.32 -29.11 17.45
C LEU A 102 -7.55 -28.69 18.25
N TRP A 103 -8.72 -29.12 17.77
CA TRP A 103 -9.96 -29.06 18.54
C TRP A 103 -10.97 -30.07 18.02
N SER A 104 -11.62 -30.71 18.97
CA SER A 104 -12.72 -31.64 18.77
C SER A 104 -13.92 -31.15 19.58
N GLY A 105 -15.11 -31.23 19.01
CA GLY A 105 -16.35 -30.90 19.72
C GLY A 105 -17.53 -30.71 18.77
N SER A 106 -18.73 -30.51 19.34
CA SER A 106 -19.92 -30.26 18.54
C SER A 106 -20.15 -28.76 18.33
N PHE A 107 -20.54 -28.38 17.11
CA PHE A 107 -20.87 -27.00 16.77
C PHE A 107 -22.04 -26.96 15.78
N ASP A 108 -22.98 -26.04 16.00
CA ASP A 108 -24.08 -25.79 15.06
C ASP A 108 -23.66 -24.72 14.06
N TYR A 109 -23.46 -25.12 12.80
CA TYR A 109 -23.05 -24.23 11.72
C TYR A 109 -24.21 -23.44 11.09
N GLN A 110 -25.45 -23.71 11.53
CA GLN A 110 -26.65 -22.97 11.10
C GLN A 110 -26.77 -22.87 9.58
N ASP A 111 -26.56 -23.99 8.88
CA ASP A 111 -26.60 -24.06 7.41
C ASP A 111 -25.66 -23.02 6.74
N GLY A 112 -24.41 -22.95 7.23
CA GLY A 112 -23.40 -22.03 6.72
C GLY A 112 -23.41 -20.62 7.34
N ALA A 113 -24.45 -20.25 8.11
CA ALA A 113 -24.56 -18.91 8.70
C ALA A 113 -23.60 -18.69 9.88
N ALA A 114 -23.25 -19.74 10.62
CA ALA A 114 -22.27 -19.70 11.70
C ALA A 114 -20.93 -20.29 11.26
N SER A 115 -19.82 -19.79 11.82
CA SER A 115 -18.48 -20.29 11.52
C SER A 115 -17.65 -20.45 12.79
N ARG A 116 -16.70 -21.39 12.74
CA ARG A 116 -15.62 -21.46 13.73
C ARG A 116 -14.34 -20.91 13.16
N ALA A 117 -13.45 -20.48 14.06
CA ALA A 117 -12.14 -20.01 13.66
C ALA A 117 -11.07 -20.23 14.73
N ARG A 118 -9.84 -20.07 14.27
CA ARG A 118 -8.62 -19.99 15.07
C ARG A 118 -7.87 -18.71 14.69
N ASN A 119 -7.05 -18.25 15.62
CA ASN A 119 -6.08 -17.17 15.42
C ASN A 119 -4.68 -17.80 15.48
N PRO A 120 -4.12 -18.22 14.34
CA PRO A 120 -2.82 -18.87 14.31
C PRO A 120 -1.67 -17.88 14.54
N VAL A 121 -0.52 -18.38 14.98
CA VAL A 121 0.68 -17.55 15.14
C VAL A 121 1.16 -17.03 13.79
N ASN A 122 1.54 -15.76 13.76
CA ASN A 122 2.12 -15.11 12.59
C ASN A 122 3.46 -15.76 12.21
N PRO A 123 3.65 -16.17 10.94
CA PRO A 123 4.89 -16.77 10.50
C PRO A 123 6.06 -15.76 10.51
N PRO A 124 7.26 -16.14 10.97
CA PRO A 124 8.45 -15.27 10.98
C PRO A 124 9.13 -15.21 9.61
N SER A 125 8.38 -15.27 8.51
CA SER A 125 8.92 -15.35 7.15
C SER A 125 8.51 -14.15 6.29
N ALA A 126 9.29 -13.91 5.24
CA ALA A 126 8.90 -13.00 4.17
C ALA A 126 7.55 -13.45 3.55
N PRO A 127 6.72 -12.50 3.05
CA PRO A 127 5.46 -12.74 2.38
C PRO A 127 5.61 -13.76 1.25
N GLY A 128 4.56 -14.53 1.00
CA GLY A 128 4.56 -15.56 -0.04
C GLY A 128 5.23 -16.87 0.35
N ARG A 129 5.90 -16.95 1.51
CA ARG A 129 6.66 -18.15 1.89
C ARG A 129 5.90 -19.09 2.83
N ALA A 130 5.07 -18.57 3.74
CA ALA A 130 4.35 -19.40 4.69
C ALA A 130 3.12 -20.09 4.08
N LYS A 131 2.60 -21.11 4.79
CA LYS A 131 1.32 -21.77 4.44
C LYS A 131 0.52 -22.19 5.66
N VAL A 132 -0.79 -22.25 5.49
CA VAL A 132 -1.74 -22.79 6.46
C VAL A 132 -2.38 -24.05 5.88
N VAL A 133 -2.42 -25.12 6.66
CA VAL A 133 -3.16 -26.33 6.35
C VAL A 133 -4.31 -26.46 7.33
N VAL A 134 -5.54 -26.43 6.83
CA VAL A 134 -6.76 -26.62 7.63
C VAL A 134 -7.32 -28.00 7.29
N SER A 135 -7.41 -28.86 8.30
CA SER A 135 -7.99 -30.20 8.21
C SER A 135 -9.29 -30.25 9.00
N LEU A 136 -10.36 -30.76 8.38
CA LEU A 136 -11.72 -30.78 8.92
C LEU A 136 -12.38 -32.13 8.64
N GLY A 137 -13.13 -32.64 9.62
CA GLY A 137 -13.93 -33.86 9.48
C GLY A 137 -14.90 -34.00 10.65
N VAL A 138 -15.78 -34.99 10.58
CA VAL A 138 -16.69 -35.33 11.68
C VAL A 138 -15.98 -36.28 12.66
N ASP A 139 -16.09 -36.02 13.95
CA ASP A 139 -15.43 -36.83 14.99
C ASP A 139 -16.09 -38.20 15.14
N GLY A 140 -15.29 -39.25 15.22
CA GLY A 140 -15.72 -40.63 15.53
C GLY A 140 -16.57 -41.32 14.46
N ASP A 141 -16.76 -40.73 13.28
CA ASP A 141 -17.59 -41.28 12.20
C ASP A 141 -16.89 -42.38 11.37
N GLY A 142 -15.58 -42.56 11.57
CA GLY A 142 -14.75 -43.53 10.86
C GLY A 142 -14.40 -43.12 9.42
N PHE A 143 -14.82 -41.93 9.00
CA PHE A 143 -14.51 -41.36 7.71
C PHE A 143 -13.35 -40.35 7.84
N GLY A 144 -12.45 -40.32 6.86
CA GLY A 144 -11.26 -39.48 6.93
C GLY A 144 -11.57 -37.99 6.83
N SER A 145 -10.81 -37.15 7.53
CA SER A 145 -10.88 -35.68 7.37
C SER A 145 -10.44 -35.23 5.98
N CYS A 146 -11.00 -34.13 5.47
CA CYS A 146 -10.45 -33.42 4.32
C CYS A 146 -9.43 -32.35 4.74
N SER A 147 -8.64 -31.85 3.80
CA SER A 147 -7.67 -30.78 4.08
C SER A 147 -7.53 -29.81 2.92
N VAL A 148 -7.38 -28.53 3.24
CA VAL A 148 -7.01 -27.47 2.29
C VAL A 148 -5.68 -26.85 2.70
N THR A 149 -4.86 -26.49 1.71
CA THR A 149 -3.60 -25.75 1.93
C THR A 149 -3.71 -24.39 1.28
N LEU A 150 -3.56 -23.33 2.07
CA LEU A 150 -3.59 -21.95 1.63
C LEU A 150 -2.21 -21.33 1.85
N LYS A 151 -1.61 -20.82 0.77
CA LYS A 151 -0.30 -20.16 0.82
C LYS A 151 -0.48 -18.70 1.19
N GLN A 152 0.42 -18.19 2.04
CA GLN A 152 0.50 -16.77 2.34
C GLN A 152 0.59 -15.99 1.02
N PRO A 153 -0.18 -14.91 0.83
CA PRO A 153 -0.03 -14.07 -0.34
C PRO A 153 1.38 -13.50 -0.37
N ALA A 154 1.99 -13.48 -1.56
CA ALA A 154 3.19 -12.68 -1.76
C ALA A 154 2.84 -11.22 -1.50
N ALA A 155 3.77 -10.46 -0.91
CA ALA A 155 3.67 -9.03 -0.98
C ALA A 155 3.81 -8.67 -2.46
N THR A 156 2.79 -8.04 -3.03
CA THR A 156 2.97 -7.37 -4.31
C THR A 156 4.02 -6.30 -4.07
N THR A 157 5.25 -6.53 -4.54
CA THR A 157 6.23 -5.45 -4.63
C THR A 157 5.60 -4.37 -5.48
N ALA A 158 5.40 -3.18 -4.90
CA ALA A 158 4.96 -2.00 -5.63
C ALA A 158 5.74 -1.92 -6.96
N SER A 159 5.06 -1.63 -8.06
CA SER A 159 5.73 -1.50 -9.35
C SER A 159 6.77 -0.36 -9.30
N ALA A 160 7.64 -0.26 -10.31
CA ALA A 160 8.54 0.90 -10.38
C ALA A 160 7.75 2.22 -10.51
N ALA A 161 6.60 2.18 -11.20
CA ALA A 161 5.68 3.31 -11.34
C ALA A 161 5.02 3.66 -10.01
N ASP A 162 4.47 2.67 -9.29
CA ASP A 162 3.83 2.88 -7.99
C ASP A 162 4.81 3.54 -6.98
N ARG A 163 6.10 3.14 -7.01
CA ARG A 163 7.13 3.78 -6.19
C ARG A 163 7.38 5.22 -6.62
N TYR A 164 7.49 5.46 -7.92
CA TYR A 164 7.67 6.79 -8.49
C TYR A 164 6.53 7.73 -8.07
N GLU A 165 5.28 7.28 -8.23
CA GLU A 165 4.07 8.03 -7.87
C GLU A 165 4.01 8.34 -6.37
N SER A 166 4.28 7.34 -5.53
CA SER A 166 4.35 7.52 -4.07
C SER A 166 5.43 8.54 -3.69
N ASP A 167 6.60 8.50 -4.33
CA ASP A 167 7.70 9.45 -4.10
C ASP A 167 7.29 10.88 -4.46
N VAL A 168 6.54 11.08 -5.54
CA VAL A 168 6.00 12.41 -5.92
C VAL A 168 5.10 12.96 -4.82
N ILE A 169 4.14 12.17 -4.31
CA ILE A 169 3.23 12.61 -3.25
C ILE A 169 4.00 12.90 -1.96
N ALA A 170 4.95 12.02 -1.61
CA ALA A 170 5.79 12.14 -0.43
C ALA A 170 6.72 13.37 -0.49
N ALA A 171 7.17 13.78 -1.67
CA ALA A 171 7.96 15.00 -1.86
C ALA A 171 7.09 16.27 -1.96
N THR A 172 5.90 16.18 -2.55
CA THR A 172 4.99 17.32 -2.75
C THR A 172 4.41 17.84 -1.43
N ASN A 173 4.00 16.93 -0.55
CA ASN A 173 3.32 17.32 0.70
C ASN A 173 4.21 18.10 1.68
N PRO A 174 5.50 17.76 1.88
CA PRO A 174 6.45 18.59 2.64
C PRO A 174 6.62 20.01 2.08
N GLU A 175 6.63 20.19 0.76
CA GLU A 175 6.68 21.53 0.16
C GLU A 175 5.44 22.36 0.52
N ARG A 176 4.28 21.72 0.62
CA ARG A 176 3.05 22.39 1.01
C ARG A 176 3.02 22.71 2.51
N THR A 177 3.27 21.71 3.36
CA THR A 177 3.14 21.85 4.82
C THR A 177 4.19 22.78 5.41
N SER A 178 5.41 22.79 4.89
CA SER A 178 6.46 23.76 5.29
C SER A 178 6.08 25.22 5.03
N ARG A 179 5.09 25.47 4.16
CA ARG A 179 4.56 26.79 3.80
C ARG A 179 3.17 27.05 4.38
N GLY A 180 2.74 26.24 5.36
CA GLY A 180 1.44 26.41 6.03
C GLY A 180 0.23 26.00 5.19
N LEU A 181 0.44 25.29 4.08
CA LEU A 181 -0.65 24.75 3.27
C LEU A 181 -1.04 23.35 3.73
N ALA A 182 -2.31 23.00 3.54
CA ALA A 182 -2.79 21.64 3.79
C ALA A 182 -2.10 20.64 2.85
N ALA A 183 -1.70 19.49 3.40
CA ALA A 183 -1.29 18.35 2.61
C ALA A 183 -2.42 17.90 1.67
N LEU A 184 -2.04 17.41 0.50
CA LEU A 184 -2.96 16.84 -0.48
C LEU A 184 -3.23 15.38 -0.13
N THR A 185 -4.48 14.97 -0.32
CA THR A 185 -4.93 13.58 -0.15
C THR A 185 -5.01 12.90 -1.52
N ALA A 186 -4.42 11.72 -1.65
CA ALA A 186 -4.52 10.93 -2.86
C ALA A 186 -6.00 10.59 -3.18
N GLN A 187 -6.41 10.71 -4.44
CA GLN A 187 -7.78 10.47 -4.86
C GLN A 187 -7.83 9.66 -6.16
N SER A 188 -8.59 8.56 -6.15
CA SER A 188 -8.57 7.52 -7.18
C SER A 188 -9.05 7.96 -8.58
N CYS A 189 -9.97 8.92 -8.67
CA CYS A 189 -10.41 9.45 -9.95
C CYS A 189 -9.29 10.26 -10.61
N LEU A 190 -8.68 11.19 -9.88
CA LEU A 190 -7.52 11.97 -10.35
C LEU A 190 -6.34 11.07 -10.72
N ASP A 191 -6.08 10.06 -9.89
CA ASP A 191 -5.05 9.05 -10.10
C ASP A 191 -5.23 8.35 -11.46
N SER A 192 -6.46 7.92 -11.77
CA SER A 192 -6.75 7.30 -13.05
C SER A 192 -6.49 8.21 -14.27
N TYR A 193 -6.72 9.52 -14.13
CA TYR A 193 -6.45 10.51 -15.20
C TYR A 193 -4.96 10.77 -15.33
N ALA A 194 -4.23 10.88 -14.22
CA ALA A 194 -2.79 11.03 -14.21
C ALA A 194 -2.10 9.81 -14.84
N GLU A 195 -2.54 8.61 -14.49
CA GLU A 195 -2.06 7.33 -15.06
C GLU A 195 -2.26 7.24 -16.57
N ARG A 196 -3.47 7.56 -17.05
CA ARG A 196 -3.74 7.58 -18.49
C ARG A 196 -2.85 8.58 -19.22
N GLN A 197 -2.67 9.76 -18.64
CA GLN A 197 -1.85 10.79 -19.25
C GLN A 197 -0.37 10.39 -19.31
N ALA A 198 0.18 9.86 -18.22
CA ALA A 198 1.57 9.38 -18.17
C ALA A 198 1.81 8.28 -19.21
N ARG A 199 0.90 7.30 -19.31
CA ARG A 199 0.99 6.21 -20.30
C ARG A 199 0.88 6.71 -21.74
N ALA A 200 -0.01 7.66 -22.01
CA ALA A 200 -0.16 8.24 -23.34
C ALA A 200 1.09 9.02 -23.78
N MET A 201 1.63 9.86 -22.89
CA MET A 201 2.89 10.57 -23.15
C MET A 201 4.07 9.61 -23.35
N ALA A 202 4.15 8.54 -22.56
CA ALA A 202 5.19 7.52 -22.69
C ALA A 202 5.08 6.72 -23.99
N ALA A 203 3.88 6.36 -24.41
CA ALA A 203 3.64 5.62 -25.66
C ALA A 203 3.89 6.47 -26.92
N GLU A 204 3.59 7.77 -26.85
CA GLU A 204 3.87 8.72 -27.93
C GLU A 204 5.28 9.31 -27.90
N GLU A 205 6.03 9.04 -26.82
CA GLU A 205 7.32 9.66 -26.51
C GLU A 205 7.30 11.19 -26.65
N ARG A 206 6.21 11.80 -26.17
CA ARG A 206 5.92 13.23 -26.31
C ARG A 206 5.18 13.77 -25.09
N MET A 207 5.67 14.89 -24.54
CA MET A 207 5.03 15.56 -23.42
C MET A 207 3.93 16.53 -23.89
N TYR A 208 2.76 16.45 -23.27
CA TYR A 208 1.65 17.37 -23.49
C TYR A 208 0.71 17.39 -22.29
N HIS A 209 -0.13 18.42 -22.21
CA HIS A 209 -1.21 18.51 -21.23
C HIS A 209 -2.48 17.82 -21.73
N GLN A 210 -3.24 17.22 -20.82
CA GLN A 210 -4.57 16.69 -21.14
C GLN A 210 -5.65 17.78 -21.07
N GLU A 211 -6.80 17.52 -21.68
CA GLU A 211 -8.00 18.34 -21.48
C GLU A 211 -8.50 18.20 -20.03
N LEU A 212 -8.55 19.30 -19.29
CA LEU A 212 -8.89 19.26 -17.87
C LEU A 212 -10.40 19.27 -17.59
N ARG A 213 -11.24 19.69 -18.54
CA ARG A 213 -12.70 19.72 -18.37
C ARG A 213 -13.30 18.33 -18.13
N PRO A 214 -12.92 17.27 -18.87
CA PRO A 214 -13.32 15.90 -18.54
C PRO A 214 -12.93 15.45 -17.14
N VAL A 215 -11.75 15.84 -16.65
CA VAL A 215 -11.30 15.52 -15.28
C VAL A 215 -12.21 16.19 -14.25
N LEU A 216 -12.49 17.48 -14.45
CA LEU A 216 -13.34 18.28 -13.57
C LEU A 216 -14.75 17.69 -13.46
N GLU A 217 -15.35 17.33 -14.59
CA GLU A 217 -16.71 16.79 -14.65
C GLU A 217 -16.78 15.35 -14.10
N ALA A 218 -15.84 14.47 -14.48
CA ALA A 218 -15.87 13.06 -14.08
C ALA A 218 -15.49 12.83 -12.60
N CYS A 219 -14.65 13.69 -12.03
CA CYS A 219 -14.19 13.57 -10.65
C CYS A 219 -14.96 14.48 -9.66
N ASP A 220 -16.04 15.13 -10.11
CA ASP A 220 -16.89 16.03 -9.30
C ASP A 220 -16.08 17.14 -8.58
N LEU A 221 -15.32 17.91 -9.36
CA LEU A 221 -14.40 18.91 -8.85
C LEU A 221 -14.87 20.34 -9.14
N ARG A 222 -14.54 21.27 -8.24
CA ARG A 222 -14.67 22.73 -8.45
C ARG A 222 -13.50 23.35 -9.18
N THR A 223 -12.30 22.77 -9.00
CA THR A 223 -11.06 23.25 -9.60
C THR A 223 -10.14 22.08 -9.86
N VAL A 224 -9.35 22.17 -10.93
CA VAL A 224 -8.39 21.15 -11.38
C VAL A 224 -7.14 21.84 -11.93
N GLY A 225 -5.98 21.20 -11.74
CA GLY A 225 -4.71 21.65 -12.33
C GLY A 225 -3.82 20.46 -12.65
N GLU A 226 -2.81 20.65 -13.49
CA GLU A 226 -1.90 19.59 -13.91
C GLU A 226 -0.46 20.10 -14.03
N ASN A 227 0.47 19.27 -13.58
CA ASN A 227 1.87 19.32 -13.96
C ASN A 227 2.21 18.05 -14.76
N VAL A 228 3.06 18.18 -15.79
CA VAL A 228 3.63 17.04 -16.52
C VAL A 228 5.14 17.20 -16.61
N ALA A 229 5.85 16.08 -16.73
CA ALA A 229 7.30 16.07 -16.91
C ALA A 229 7.76 14.72 -17.50
N TYR A 230 8.95 14.70 -18.07
CA TYR A 230 9.62 13.48 -18.50
C TYR A 230 11.14 13.55 -18.24
N GLY A 231 11.81 12.40 -18.22
CA GLY A 231 13.27 12.30 -18.13
C GLY A 231 13.85 12.34 -16.72
N TYR A 232 13.03 12.45 -15.68
CA TYR A 232 13.49 12.46 -14.28
C TYR A 232 13.50 11.04 -13.69
N PRO A 233 14.59 10.62 -13.03
CA PRO A 233 14.79 9.22 -12.64
C PRO A 233 13.96 8.78 -11.41
N SER A 234 13.35 9.71 -10.70
CA SER A 234 12.54 9.42 -9.50
C SER A 234 11.46 10.48 -9.26
N GLY A 235 10.46 10.12 -8.44
CA GLY A 235 9.41 11.04 -8.02
C GLY A 235 9.92 12.25 -7.24
N ALA A 236 10.97 12.07 -6.43
CA ALA A 236 11.62 13.18 -5.73
C ALA A 236 12.30 14.16 -6.70
N ALA A 237 13.03 13.65 -7.70
CA ALA A 237 13.74 14.47 -8.69
C ALA A 237 12.78 15.28 -9.57
N VAL A 238 11.66 14.69 -10.00
CA VAL A 238 10.66 15.42 -10.77
C VAL A 238 9.92 16.47 -9.93
N THR A 239 9.69 16.18 -8.64
CA THR A 239 9.06 17.15 -7.74
C THR A 239 9.95 18.36 -7.51
N GLU A 240 11.25 18.15 -7.32
CA GLU A 240 12.25 19.23 -7.25
C GLU A 240 12.21 20.09 -8.53
N ALA A 241 12.24 19.46 -9.70
CA ALA A 241 12.17 20.16 -10.98
C ALA A 241 10.87 20.96 -11.17
N TRP A 242 9.72 20.44 -10.71
CA TRP A 242 8.47 21.19 -10.70
C TRP A 242 8.53 22.38 -9.73
N MET A 243 9.16 22.24 -8.57
CA MET A 243 9.30 23.32 -7.59
C MET A 243 10.22 24.45 -8.05
N ASP A 244 11.16 24.15 -8.94
CA ASP A 244 12.05 25.13 -9.59
C ASP A 244 11.41 25.84 -10.78
N SER A 245 10.32 25.30 -11.34
CA SER A 245 9.54 25.94 -12.40
C SER A 245 8.41 26.80 -11.80
N PRO A 246 8.36 28.12 -12.05
CA PRO A 246 7.33 29.00 -11.49
C PRO A 246 5.89 28.54 -11.79
N GLY A 247 5.62 28.03 -12.99
CA GLY A 247 4.30 27.56 -13.38
C GLY A 247 3.88 26.28 -12.64
N HIS A 248 4.77 25.28 -12.60
CA HIS A 248 4.48 24.01 -11.93
C HIS A 248 4.40 24.16 -10.41
N ARG A 249 5.29 24.99 -9.84
CA ARG A 249 5.29 25.38 -8.44
C ARG A 249 3.98 26.06 -8.04
N ALA A 250 3.42 26.91 -8.90
CA ALA A 250 2.14 27.58 -8.63
C ALA A 250 1.00 26.56 -8.46
N ASN A 251 0.98 25.47 -9.24
CA ASN A 251 0.02 24.38 -9.04
C ASN A 251 0.26 23.65 -7.71
N ILE A 252 1.50 23.24 -7.44
CA ILE A 252 1.86 22.52 -6.19
C ILE A 252 1.49 23.34 -4.95
N LEU A 253 1.68 24.66 -4.98
CA LEU A 253 1.43 25.55 -3.85
C LEU A 253 0.06 26.24 -3.89
N ASN A 254 -0.83 25.86 -4.81
CA ASN A 254 -2.16 26.43 -4.84
C ASN A 254 -2.95 25.99 -3.59
N ALA A 255 -3.34 26.97 -2.78
CA ALA A 255 -4.04 26.79 -1.51
C ALA A 255 -5.48 26.30 -1.66
N GLN A 256 -6.05 26.29 -2.87
CA GLN A 256 -7.38 25.75 -3.13
C GLN A 256 -7.34 24.21 -3.16
N PHE A 257 -6.32 23.60 -3.76
CA PHE A 257 -6.25 22.15 -3.93
C PHE A 257 -6.19 21.39 -2.61
N ARG A 258 -6.93 20.28 -2.56
CA ARG A 258 -6.99 19.33 -1.44
C ARG A 258 -6.68 17.89 -1.88
N LEU A 259 -6.81 17.60 -3.17
CA LEU A 259 -6.68 16.28 -3.75
C LEU A 259 -5.53 16.23 -4.74
N ILE A 260 -4.91 15.06 -4.86
CA ILE A 260 -3.86 14.75 -5.83
C ILE A 260 -4.08 13.37 -6.44
N GLY A 261 -3.76 13.23 -7.72
CA GLY A 261 -3.49 11.97 -8.41
C GLY A 261 -2.14 12.06 -9.09
N VAL A 262 -1.37 10.99 -9.12
CA VAL A 262 -0.07 10.95 -9.80
C VAL A 262 -0.06 9.74 -10.69
N GLY A 263 0.51 9.88 -11.88
CA GLY A 263 0.78 8.73 -12.73
C GLY A 263 2.19 8.76 -13.28
N ALA A 264 2.76 7.59 -13.48
CA ALA A 264 4.10 7.42 -14.02
C ALA A 264 4.18 6.24 -14.99
N ALA A 265 4.84 6.42 -16.12
CA ALA A 265 5.07 5.36 -17.09
C ALA A 265 6.43 5.52 -17.77
N GLN A 266 7.06 4.42 -18.14
CA GLN A 266 8.27 4.45 -18.96
C GLN A 266 7.92 4.25 -20.44
N SER A 267 8.61 4.97 -21.32
CA SER A 267 8.60 4.65 -22.75
C SER A 267 9.38 3.37 -23.05
N SER A 268 9.39 2.93 -24.31
CA SER A 268 10.19 1.78 -24.77
C SER A 268 11.67 1.89 -24.42
N ASP A 269 12.20 3.11 -24.41
CA ASP A 269 13.61 3.40 -24.10
C ASP A 269 13.87 3.57 -22.60
N GLY A 270 12.88 3.29 -21.74
CA GLY A 270 13.00 3.36 -20.28
C GLY A 270 12.92 4.78 -19.71
N VAL A 271 12.58 5.79 -20.52
CA VAL A 271 12.43 7.18 -20.09
C VAL A 271 11.13 7.35 -19.34
N TRP A 272 11.18 7.88 -18.11
CA TRP A 272 9.99 8.19 -17.31
C TRP A 272 9.22 9.38 -17.88
N TYR A 273 7.91 9.23 -17.95
CA TYR A 273 6.91 10.27 -18.14
C TYR A 273 5.99 10.28 -16.93
N SER A 274 5.63 11.46 -16.46
CA SER A 274 4.83 11.63 -15.25
C SER A 274 3.80 12.74 -15.40
N ALA A 275 2.67 12.54 -14.75
CA ALA A 275 1.62 13.54 -14.61
C ALA A 275 1.22 13.66 -13.14
N GLN A 276 1.00 14.88 -12.68
CA GLN A 276 0.52 15.22 -11.34
C GLN A 276 -0.73 16.07 -11.50
N VAL A 277 -1.88 15.52 -11.13
CA VAL A 277 -3.20 16.17 -11.30
C VAL A 277 -3.74 16.55 -9.92
N PHE A 278 -4.20 17.78 -9.79
CA PHE A 278 -4.71 18.34 -8.55
C PHE A 278 -6.21 18.60 -8.63
N GLY A 279 -6.89 18.59 -7.48
CA GLY A 279 -8.31 18.90 -7.43
C GLY A 279 -8.82 19.40 -6.09
N THR A 280 -10.05 19.91 -6.10
CA THR A 280 -10.87 20.15 -4.90
C THR A 280 -12.29 19.75 -5.21
N LEU A 281 -12.91 18.96 -4.33
CA LEU A 281 -14.30 18.51 -4.48
C LEU A 281 -15.27 19.70 -4.58
N ALA A 282 -16.37 19.45 -5.27
CA ALA A 282 -17.44 20.40 -5.49
C ALA A 282 -18.41 20.59 -4.31
#